data_AF-A0A752C5B3-F1
#
_entry.id   AF-A0A752C5B3-F1
#
_cell.length_a   1.000
_cell.length_b   1.000
_cell.length_c   1.000
_cell.angle_alpha   90.00
_cell.angle_beta   90.00
_cell.angle_gamma   90.00
#
_symmetry.space_group_name_H-M   'P 1'
#
loop_
_entity.id
_entity.type
_entity.pdbx_description
1 polymer ?
#
loop_
_entity_poly.entity_id
_entity_poly.type
_entity_poly.pdbx_seq_one_letter_code
_entity_poly.pdbx_strand_id
1 'polypeptide(L)' 'KRGRTLNYTEFILLKRFVSGISIQQIVNTDNIDIKKLYVHKLRLENKLGHSIHKIISNIL' A
#
# COMPACT_ATOMS: atom_id res chain seq x y z
N LYS A 1 14.20 17.96 -0.74
CA LYS A 1 13.72 16.57 -0.91
C LYS A 1 12.27 16.51 -0.38
N ARG A 2 11.26 16.14 -1.20
CA ARG A 2 9.89 15.93 -0.69
C ARG A 2 9.94 14.90 0.45
N GLY A 3 9.31 15.20 1.59
CA GLY A 3 9.40 14.41 2.81
C GLY A 3 8.83 12.99 2.67
N ARG A 4 9.13 12.13 3.65
CA ARG A 4 8.68 10.72 3.70
C ARG A 4 7.19 10.54 4.04
N THR A 5 6.44 11.63 4.18
CA THR A 5 5.02 11.59 4.52
C THR A 5 4.21 10.86 3.45
N LEU A 6 3.32 9.99 3.90
CA LEU A 6 2.36 9.33 3.02
C LEU A 6 1.33 10.34 2.53
N ASN A 7 1.02 10.29 1.24
CA ASN A 7 -0.17 10.98 0.73
C ASN A 7 -1.44 10.19 1.10
N TYR A 8 -2.60 10.81 0.86
CA TYR A 8 -3.89 10.20 1.19
C TYR A 8 -4.07 8.80 0.58
N THR A 9 -3.74 8.63 -0.70
CA THR A 9 -3.87 7.34 -1.40
C THR A 9 -2.96 6.27 -0.80
N GLU A 10 -1.71 6.61 -0.51
CA GLU A 10 -0.73 5.73 0.14
C GLU A 10 -1.18 5.32 1.54
N PHE A 11 -1.77 6.24 2.31
CA PHE A 11 -2.32 5.97 3.63
C PHE A 11 -3.52 5.01 3.57
N ILE A 12 -4.45 5.25 2.65
CA ILE A 12 -5.59 4.35 2.44
C ILE A 12 -5.14 2.96 2.00
N LEU A 13 -4.15 2.87 1.10
CA LEU A 13 -3.58 1.59 0.68
C LEU A 13 -2.94 0.83 1.84
N LEU A 14 -2.15 1.52 2.66
CA LEU A 14 -1.56 0.94 3.85
C LEU A 14 -2.63 0.40 4.81
N LYS A 15 -3.68 1.19 5.08
CA LYS A 15 -4.81 0.78 5.92
C LYS A 15 -5.45 -0.52 5.41
N ARG A 16 -5.71 -0.61 4.11
CA ARG A 16 -6.31 -1.80 3.48
C ARG A 16 -5.42 -3.04 3.62
N PHE A 17 -4.11 -2.89 3.38
CA PHE A 17 -3.16 -3.98 3.52
C PHE A 17 -3.05 -4.48 4.97
N VAL A 18 -3.01 -3.56 5.95
CA VAL A 18 -3.01 -3.93 7.38
C VAL A 18 -4.31 -4.63 7.78
N SER A 19 -5.44 -4.30 7.15
CA SER A 19 -6.71 -5.03 7.31
C SER A 19 -6.77 -6.36 6.56
N GLY A 20 -5.67 -6.82 5.95
CA GLY A 20 -5.61 -8.10 5.23
C GLY A 20 -6.29 -8.10 3.85
N ILE A 21 -6.64 -6.94 3.31
CA ILE A 21 -7.30 -6.83 2.01
C ILE A 21 -6.27 -7.05 0.90
N SER A 22 -6.56 -7.96 -0.02
CA SER A 22 -5.65 -8.31 -1.12
C SER A 22 -5.66 -7.27 -2.24
N ILE A 23 -4.58 -7.23 -3.03
CA ILE A 23 -4.47 -6.37 -4.22
C ILE A 23 -5.66 -6.61 -5.18
N GLN A 24 -6.07 -7.86 -5.38
CA GLN A 24 -7.20 -8.19 -6.25
C GLN A 24 -8.52 -7.62 -5.73
N GLN A 25 -8.76 -7.69 -4.42
CA GLN A 25 -9.95 -7.09 -3.80
C GLN A 25 -9.96 -5.57 -3.94
N ILE A 26 -8.80 -4.92 -3.82
CA ILE A 26 -8.67 -3.46 -4.01
C ILE A 26 -8.96 -3.07 -5.46
N VAL A 27 -8.40 -3.79 -6.44
CA VAL A 27 -8.66 -3.57 -7.87
C VAL A 27 -10.16 -3.66 -8.16
N ASN A 28 -10.81 -4.69 -7.64
CA ASN A 28 -12.24 -4.91 -7.88
C ASN A 28 -13.13 -3.89 -7.18
N THR A 29 -12.80 -3.49 -5.95
CA THR A 29 -13.64 -2.56 -5.15
C THR A 29 -13.50 -1.12 -5.61
N ASP A 30 -12.27 -0.69 -5.94
CA ASP A 30 -11.98 0.71 -6.27
C ASP A 30 -11.92 0.97 -7.77
N ASN A 31 -12.10 -0.06 -8.60
CA ASN A 31 -11.94 0.00 -10.06
C ASN A 31 -10.60 0.63 -10.50
N ILE A 32 -9.53 0.30 -9.77
CA ILE A 32 -8.18 0.81 -10.02
C ILE A 32 -7.41 -0.18 -10.90
N ASP A 33 -6.73 0.33 -11.93
CA ASP A 33 -5.80 -0.47 -12.75
C ASP A 33 -4.73 -1.13 -11.86
N ILE A 34 -4.62 -2.46 -11.97
CA ILE A 34 -3.67 -3.26 -11.21
C ILE A 34 -2.21 -2.77 -11.34
N LYS A 35 -1.80 -2.29 -12.52
CA LYS A 35 -0.46 -1.73 -12.74
C LYS A 35 -0.25 -0.46 -11.93
N LYS A 36 -1.24 0.44 -11.90
CA LYS A 36 -1.19 1.66 -11.07
C LYS A 36 -1.10 1.30 -9.59
N LEU A 37 -1.87 0.30 -9.16
CA LEU A 37 -1.86 -0.17 -7.79
C LEU A 37 -0.47 -0.69 -7.37
N TYR A 38 0.20 -1.46 -8.23
CA TYR A 38 1.59 -1.89 -7.98
C TYR A 38 2.57 -0.74 -7.88
N VAL A 39 2.45 0.30 -8.72
CA VAL A 39 3.29 1.51 -8.62
C VAL A 39 3.08 2.23 -7.29
N HIS A 40 1.83 2.36 -6.84
CA HIS A 40 1.53 2.96 -5.55
C HIS A 40 2.05 2.12 -4.37
N LYS A 41 1.91 0.80 -4.44
CA LYS A 41 2.49 -0.12 -3.44
C LYS A 41 4.02 0.04 -3.36
N LEU A 42 4.72 0.05 -4.49
CA LEU A 42 6.18 0.20 -4.51
C LEU A 42 6.61 1.55 -3.91
N ARG A 43 5.92 2.64 -4.26
CA ARG A 43 6.19 3.97 -3.68
C ARG A 43 5.96 4.00 -2.17
N LEU A 44 4.90 3.34 -1.70
CA LEU A 44 4.58 3.19 -0.29
C LEU A 44 5.70 2.43 0.44
N GLU A 45 6.11 1.27 -0.06
CA GLU A 45 7.21 0.48 0.52
C GLU A 45 8.52 1.27 0.57
N ASN A 46 8.85 2.01 -0.49
CA ASN A 46 10.04 2.87 -0.52
C ASN A 46 9.99 4.00 0.52
N LYS A 47 8.81 4.52 0.84
CA LYS A 47 8.64 5.54 1.89
C LYS A 47 8.74 4.94 3.29
N LEU A 48 8.20 3.75 3.48
CA LEU A 48 8.22 3.02 4.75
C LEU A 48 9.58 2.37 5.04
N GLY A 49 10.39 2.11 4.02
CA GLY A 49 11.69 1.44 4.16
C GLY A 49 11.57 -0.08 4.36
N HIS A 50 10.36 -0.63 4.30
CA HIS A 50 10.08 -2.05 4.50
C HIS A 50 9.01 -2.51 3.52
N SER A 51 9.03 -3.81 3.19
CA SER A 51 7.94 -4.42 2.44
C SER A 51 6.67 -4.45 3.29
N ILE A 52 5.51 -4.31 2.64
CA ILE A 52 4.20 -4.40 3.30
C ILE A 52 4.07 -5.76 4.01
N HIS A 53 4.56 -6.83 3.39
CA HIS A 53 4.56 -8.16 4.00
C HIS A 53 5.31 -8.19 5.34
N LYS A 54 6.49 -7.56 5.42
CA LYS A 54 7.28 -7.50 6.66
C LYS A 54 6.58 -6.65 7.74
N ILE A 55 5.90 -5.58 7.34
CA ILE A 55 5.12 -4.75 8.27
C ILE A 55 3.96 -5.56 8.85
N ILE A 56 3.19 -6.25 8.00
CA ILE A 56 2.08 -7.09 8.43
C ILE A 56 2.58 -8.22 9.34
N SER A 57 3.64 -8.93 8.95
CA SER A 57 4.23 -10.03 9.74
C SER A 57 4.86 -9.60 11.07
N ASN A 58 5.11 -8.30 11.26
CA ASN A 58 5.60 -7.77 12.55
C ASN A 58 4.45 -7.29 13.46
N ILE A 59 3.24 -7.15 12.92
CA ILE A 59 2.05 -6.69 13.66
C ILE A 59 1.15 -7.87 14.05
N LEU A 60 1.05 -8.88 13.18
CA LEU A 60 0.33 -10.14 13.37
C LEU A 60 1.28 -11.24 13.82
#